data_AF-A0AAV6Z2U7-F1
#
_entry.id   AF-A0AAV6Z2U7-F1
#
_cell.length_a   1.000
_cell.length_b   1.000
_cell.length_c   1.000
_cell.angle_alpha   90.00
_cell.angle_beta   90.00
_cell.angle_gamma   90.00
#
_symmetry.space_group_name_H-M   'P 1'
#
loop_
_entity.id
_entity.type
_entity.pdbx_description
1 polymer ?
#
loop_
_entity_poly.entity_id
_entity_poly.type
_entity_poly.pdbx_seq_one_letter_code
_entity_poly.pdbx_strand_id
1 'polypeptide(L)'
;HHVKETCTEWTETVCQPCRDETFSAGWSYSSKCRKCYPCRLNQVEKEPCNATHDIVCDCPEGYTCAMRDSLNVCQFCVRLLSPVPSSSPYDYHHWTG
;
A
#
# COMPACT_ATOMS: atom_id res chain seq x y z
N HIS A 1 8.17 2.62 -14.14
CA HIS A 1 8.83 3.35 -15.23
C HIS A 1 8.76 4.85 -14.96
N HIS A 2 9.86 5.58 -15.17
CA HIS A 2 9.90 7.04 -15.09
C HIS A 2 10.39 7.64 -16.41
N VAL A 3 10.07 8.91 -16.64
CA VAL A 3 10.58 9.65 -17.80
C VAL A 3 12.05 9.96 -17.58
N LYS A 4 12.90 9.47 -18.48
CA LYS A 4 14.34 9.80 -18.52
C LYS A 4 14.58 11.04 -19.36
N GLU A 5 13.93 11.11 -20.53
CA GLU A 5 14.01 12.23 -21.47
C GLU A 5 12.61 12.57 -21.96
N THR A 6 12.24 13.85 -21.94
CA THR A 6 10.96 14.34 -22.46
C THR A 6 11.01 14.43 -23.97
N CYS A 7 9.87 14.25 -24.64
CA CYS A 7 9.79 14.43 -26.08
C CYS A 7 10.23 15.82 -26.53
N THR A 8 10.75 15.90 -27.76
CA THR A 8 10.92 17.13 -28.52
C THR A 8 10.10 17.05 -29.80
N GLU A 9 10.11 18.08 -30.64
CA GLU A 9 9.46 18.06 -31.97
C GLU A 9 9.91 16.86 -32.84
N TRP A 10 11.09 16.30 -32.57
CA TRP A 10 11.72 15.25 -33.37
C TRP A 10 11.96 13.94 -32.63
N THR A 11 11.67 13.88 -31.32
CA THR A 11 12.01 12.72 -30.49
C THR A 11 10.88 12.35 -29.53
N GLU A 12 10.65 11.06 -29.37
CA GLU A 12 9.66 10.54 -28.42
C GLU A 12 10.20 10.54 -26.99
N THR A 13 9.29 10.46 -26.02
CA THR A 13 9.64 10.38 -24.59
C THR A 13 10.33 9.05 -24.30
N VAL A 14 11.54 9.09 -23.73
CA VAL A 14 12.27 7.89 -23.32
C VAL A 14 11.91 7.53 -21.88
N CYS A 15 11.38 6.32 -21.69
CA CYS A 15 11.01 5.77 -20.38
C CYS A 15 12.04 4.73 -19.91
N GLN A 16 12.37 4.73 -18.62
CA GLN A 16 13.24 3.71 -18.00
C GLN A 16 12.53 3.04 -16.81
N PRO A 17 12.74 1.73 -16.55
CA PRO A 17 12.25 1.10 -15.33
C PRO A 17 12.80 1.79 -14.08
N CYS A 18 12.00 1.79 -13.01
CA CYS A 18 12.44 2.25 -11.70
C CYS A 18 13.45 1.24 -11.14
N ARG A 19 14.49 1.74 -10.46
CA ARG A 19 15.47 0.88 -9.78
C ARG A 19 14.82 0.17 -8.60
N ASP A 20 15.46 -0.89 -8.11
CA ASP A 20 15.06 -1.59 -6.89
C ASP A 20 14.80 -0.57 -5.76
N GLU A 21 13.78 -0.84 -4.95
CA GLU A 21 13.28 0.05 -3.87
C GLU A 21 12.57 1.34 -4.35
N THR A 22 12.24 1.46 -5.63
CA THR A 22 11.46 2.60 -6.15
C THR A 22 10.31 2.18 -7.05
N PHE A 23 9.17 2.86 -6.93
CA PHE A 23 7.97 2.59 -7.73
C PHE A 23 7.51 3.84 -8.50
N SER A 24 6.76 3.61 -9.57
CA SER A 24 5.97 4.65 -10.23
C SER A 24 4.54 4.12 -10.36
N ALA A 25 3.57 4.81 -9.77
CA ALA A 25 2.16 4.55 -10.10
C ALA A 25 1.99 4.77 -11.62
N GLY A 26 1.49 3.75 -12.31
CA GLY A 26 1.50 3.63 -13.78
C GLY A 26 0.95 4.84 -14.54
N TRP A 27 1.43 5.01 -15.78
CA TRP A 27 1.10 6.12 -16.70
C TRP A 27 1.28 7.53 -16.12
N SER A 28 2.27 7.72 -15.25
CA SER A 28 2.65 9.06 -14.84
C SER A 28 3.77 9.60 -15.74
N TYR A 29 3.58 10.81 -16.28
CA TYR A 29 4.67 11.65 -16.84
C TYR A 29 5.70 12.07 -15.77
N SER A 30 5.73 11.38 -14.64
CA SER A 30 6.62 11.67 -13.55
C SER A 30 8.03 11.25 -13.94
N SER A 31 8.92 12.24 -14.00
CA SER A 31 10.37 12.04 -14.19
C SER A 31 11.06 11.46 -12.95
N LYS A 32 10.32 11.19 -11.87
CA LYS A 32 10.85 10.69 -10.60
C LYS A 32 10.08 9.45 -10.12
N CYS A 33 10.81 8.35 -9.89
CA CYS A 33 10.30 7.23 -9.12
C CYS A 33 10.17 7.63 -7.65
N ARG A 34 9.12 7.17 -6.97
CA ARG A 34 8.95 7.34 -5.54
C ARG A 34 9.72 6.23 -4.83
N LYS A 35 10.41 6.58 -3.74
CA LYS A 35 11.04 5.58 -2.88
C LYS A 35 9.99 4.80 -2.13
N CYS A 36 10.16 3.50 -2.09
CA CYS A 36 9.47 2.64 -1.15
C CYS A 36 10.11 2.81 0.23
N TYR A 37 9.29 2.92 1.25
CA TYR A 37 9.74 2.97 2.63
C TYR A 37 9.30 1.70 3.35
N PRO A 38 10.10 1.16 4.28
CA PRO A 38 9.66 0.04 5.09
C PRO A 38 8.39 0.42 5.87
N CYS A 39 7.56 -0.57 6.17
CA CYS A 39 6.40 -0.38 7.02
C CYS A 39 6.79 0.18 8.39
N ARG A 40 5.89 0.98 8.98
CA ARG A 40 6.14 1.63 10.29
C ARG A 40 6.07 0.61 11.42
N LEU A 41 6.35 1.07 12.64
CA LEU A 41 6.30 0.24 13.84
C LEU A 41 4.90 -0.41 14.00
N ASN A 42 4.88 -1.72 14.27
CA ASN A 42 3.66 -2.54 14.39
C ASN A 42 2.82 -2.62 13.10
N GLN A 43 3.47 -2.50 11.94
CA GLN A 43 2.88 -2.82 10.64
C GLN A 43 3.62 -3.98 10.02
N VAL A 44 2.93 -4.70 9.14
CA VAL A 44 3.49 -5.80 8.36
C VAL A 44 3.33 -5.50 6.87
N GLU A 45 4.31 -5.95 6.09
CA GLU A 45 4.23 -5.91 4.63
C GLU A 45 3.17 -6.91 4.17
N LYS A 46 2.11 -6.38 3.56
CA LYS A 46 1.05 -7.17 2.96
C LYS A 46 1.33 -7.42 1.48
N GLU A 47 1.81 -6.39 0.80
CA GLU A 47 2.31 -6.50 -0.57
C GLU A 47 3.68 -5.81 -0.67
N PRO A 48 4.68 -6.49 -1.24
CA PRO A 48 6.01 -5.92 -1.42
C PRO A 48 5.96 -4.77 -2.43
N CYS A 49 6.79 -3.76 -2.20
CA CYS A 49 7.03 -2.73 -3.22
C CYS A 49 7.55 -3.35 -4.53
N ASN A 50 7.09 -2.85 -5.66
CA ASN A 50 7.61 -3.20 -6.97
C ASN A 50 7.70 -1.96 -7.89
N ALA A 51 8.30 -2.09 -9.07
CA ALA A 51 8.48 -0.99 -10.02
C ALA A 51 7.15 -0.31 -10.47
N THR A 52 6.00 -0.92 -10.16
CA THR A 52 4.65 -0.47 -10.55
C THR A 52 3.75 -0.05 -9.38
N HIS A 53 4.06 -0.44 -8.14
CA HIS A 53 3.24 -0.12 -6.97
C HIS A 53 4.09 0.02 -5.71
N ASP A 54 3.60 0.85 -4.78
CA ASP A 54 4.24 1.04 -3.48
C ASP A 54 4.14 -0.23 -2.63
N ILE A 55 4.93 -0.30 -1.58
CA ILE A 55 4.71 -1.26 -0.49
C ILE A 55 3.34 -1.02 0.15
N VAL A 56 2.59 -2.10 0.37
CA VAL A 56 1.31 -2.03 1.08
C VAL A 56 1.54 -2.53 2.50
N CYS A 57 1.40 -1.61 3.46
CA CYS A 57 1.53 -1.90 4.88
C CYS A 57 0.15 -2.07 5.51
N ASP A 58 0.00 -3.11 6.34
CA ASP A 58 -1.24 -3.37 7.08
C ASP A 58 -0.94 -3.60 8.57
N CYS A 59 -1.97 -3.50 9.40
CA CYS A 59 -1.84 -3.87 10.80
C CYS A 59 -1.81 -5.40 10.92
N PRO A 60 -0.89 -5.97 11.72
CA PRO A 60 -0.85 -7.41 11.97
C PRO A 60 -2.12 -7.87 12.69
N GLU A 61 -2.36 -9.19 12.68
CA GLU A 61 -3.52 -9.77 13.35
C GLU A 61 -3.59 -9.36 14.83
N GLY A 62 -4.79 -8.94 15.28
CA GLY A 62 -5.02 -8.40 16.62
C GLY A 62 -4.68 -6.92 16.78
N TYR A 63 -4.27 -6.23 15.71
CA TYR A 63 -4.06 -4.78 15.69
C TYR A 63 -5.04 -4.10 14.72
N THR A 64 -5.45 -2.88 15.06
CA THR A 64 -6.27 -2.03 14.19
C THR A 64 -5.60 -0.68 13.97
N CYS A 65 -5.96 0.00 12.90
CA CYS A 65 -5.43 1.32 12.61
C CYS A 65 -6.09 2.39 13.49
N ALA A 66 -5.31 3.03 14.37
CA ALA A 66 -5.78 4.11 15.22
C ALA A 66 -5.83 5.47 14.49
N MET A 67 -4.92 5.68 13.54
CA MET A 67 -4.79 6.96 12.84
C MET A 67 -4.35 6.71 11.40
N ARG A 68 -5.01 7.36 10.45
CA ARG A 68 -4.59 7.43 9.04
C ARG A 68 -4.12 8.83 8.71
N ASP A 69 -3.17 8.95 7.79
CA ASP A 69 -2.74 10.24 7.26
C ASP A 69 -3.65 10.73 6.11
N SER A 70 -3.30 11.88 5.52
CA SER A 70 -4.02 12.47 4.38
C SER A 70 -4.00 11.63 3.10
N LEU A 71 -3.13 10.61 3.03
CA LEU A 71 -3.05 9.67 1.92
C LEU A 71 -3.76 8.35 2.24
N ASN A 72 -4.53 8.30 3.33
CA ASN A 72 -5.23 7.13 3.83
C ASN A 72 -4.28 5.97 4.23
N VAL A 73 -3.01 6.27 4.50
CA VAL A 73 -2.03 5.30 4.98
C VAL A 73 -2.13 5.20 6.49
N CYS A 74 -2.16 3.99 7.02
CA CYS A 74 -2.17 3.81 8.47
C CYS A 74 -0.86 4.34 9.07
N GLN A 75 -0.95 5.19 10.09
CA GLN A 75 0.20 5.76 10.79
C GLN A 75 0.53 4.97 12.06
N PHE A 76 -0.49 4.50 12.79
CA PHE A 76 -0.32 3.79 14.06
C PHE A 76 -1.28 2.62 14.16
N CYS A 77 -0.73 1.42 14.39
CA CYS A 77 -1.49 0.23 14.72
C CYS A 77 -1.55 0.07 16.25
N VAL A 78 -2.76 -0.06 16.79
CA VAL A 78 -3.01 -0.32 18.21
C VAL A 78 -3.58 -1.70 18.39
N ARG A 79 -3.10 -2.40 19.43
CA ARG A 79 -3.60 -3.73 19.76
C ARG A 79 -5.04 -3.62 20.25
N LEU A 80 -5.92 -4.44 19.69
CA LEU A 80 -7.25 -4.63 20.24
C LEU A 80 -7.08 -5.38 21.57
N LEU A 81 -7.37 -4.72 22.69
CA LEU A 81 -7.30 -5.33 24.03
C LEU A 81 -8.47 -6.29 24.32
N SER A 82 -9.23 -6.68 23.30
CA SER A 82 -10.28 -7.69 23.37
C SER A 82 -10.29 -8.54 22.10
N PRO A 83 -10.57 -9.85 22.19
CA PRO A 83 -10.96 -10.60 21.01
C PRO A 83 -12.28 -10.00 20.53
N VAL A 84 -12.28 -9.33 19.37
CA VAL A 84 -13.51 -9.19 18.61
C VAL A 84 -13.91 -10.62 18.28
N PRO A 85 -15.02 -11.17 18.79
CA PRO A 85 -15.50 -12.43 18.25
C PRO A 85 -15.73 -12.15 16.77
N SER A 86 -15.01 -12.89 15.93
CA SER A 86 -15.24 -12.94 14.50
C SER A 86 -16.73 -13.15 14.28
N SER A 87 -17.49 -12.10 14.02
CA SER A 87 -18.79 -12.20 13.39
C SER A 87 -18.55 -12.61 11.94
N SER A 88 -18.15 -13.87 11.79
CA SER A 88 -18.27 -14.61 10.55
C SER A 88 -19.77 -14.69 10.23
N PRO A 89 -20.22 -14.31 9.03
CA PRO A 89 -21.65 -14.31 8.67
C PRO A 89 -22.26 -15.72 8.47
N TYR A 90 -21.62 -16.79 8.94
CA TYR A 90 -22.14 -18.16 8.91
C TYR A 90 -22.62 -18.61 10.29
N ASP A 91 -23.74 -18.06 10.76
CA ASP A 91 -24.55 -18.72 11.79
C ASP A 91 -26.00 -18.80 11.28
N TYR A 92 -26.20 -19.77 10.39
CA TYR A 92 -27.52 -20.32 10.11
C TYR A 92 -27.80 -21.34 11.22
N HIS A 93 -29.02 -21.26 11.79
CA HIS A 93 -29.67 -22.19 12.74
C HIS A 93 -29.45 -21.88 14.24
N HIS A 94 -30.44 -21.44 15.02
CA HIS A 94 -31.77 -22.04 15.16
C HIS A 94 -32.82 -21.06 15.68
N TRP A 95 -34.01 -21.16 15.08
CA TRP A 95 -35.27 -20.52 15.48
C TRP A 95 -35.78 -21.03 16.84
N THR A 96 -36.15 -20.06 17.68
CA THR A 96 -37.34 -19.99 18.56
C THR A 96 -37.82 -21.26 19.28
N GLY A 97 -37.77 -21.21 20.62
CA GLY A 97 -38.75 -21.87 21.48
C GLY A 97 -39.95 -20.98 21.72
#